data_AF-X0X6K5-F1
#
_entry.id   AF-X0X6K5-F1
#
_cell.length_a   1.000
_cell.length_b   1.000
_cell.length_c   1.000
_cell.angle_alpha   90.00
_cell.angle_beta   90.00
_cell.angle_gamma   90.00
#
_symmetry.space_group_name_H-M   'P 1'
#
loop_
_entity.id
_entity.type
_entity.pdbx_description
1 polymer ?
#
loop_
_entity_poly.entity_id
_entity_poly.type
_entity_poly.pdbx_seq_one_letter_code
_entity_poly.pdbx_strand_id
1 'polypeptide(L)'
;GRSLTQWIGGMGIIVLSLAILPFLGVGGMQLFKAETPGPVADKLTPRVTETAKILWGVYVLLTGIETALLMFGGMSLFDALCHSFATLATGGYSTKNAGIGAYNSVYINYVVVIFMLIAGTSFALHYRALRGDIRAYFRNKEFLFFLSIVGMAALIIGADTFFNHYRSVPTAVQITLFQVVSILTTTGFGTADYEQWAFSSQFTLFMLMFFGGMAGSTGGGMKIIRIFVLVKFVFSEITRLLHP
;
A
#
# COMPACT_ATOMS: atom_id res chain seq x y z
N GLY A 1 3.95 23.18 -3.68
CA GLY A 1 3.99 22.72 -2.27
C GLY A 1 4.43 21.27 -2.24
N ARG A 2 5.23 20.87 -1.24
CA ARG A 2 5.89 19.54 -1.18
C ARG A 2 4.93 18.35 -1.40
N SER A 3 3.71 18.40 -0.85
CA SER A 3 2.68 17.35 -1.04
C SER A 3 2.21 17.18 -2.49
N LEU A 4 2.10 18.26 -3.27
CA LEU A 4 1.70 18.17 -4.68
C LEU A 4 2.77 17.47 -5.52
N THR A 5 4.05 17.74 -5.23
CA THR A 5 5.17 17.06 -5.88
C THR A 5 5.16 15.56 -5.58
N GLN A 6 4.81 15.16 -4.34
CA GLN A 6 4.63 13.75 -4.00
C GLN A 6 3.47 13.13 -4.76
N TRP A 7 2.33 13.81 -4.85
CA TRP A 7 1.16 13.31 -5.58
C TRP A 7 1.44 13.07 -7.07
N ILE A 8 2.11 14.01 -7.72
CA ILE A 8 2.56 13.85 -9.12
C ILE A 8 3.57 12.70 -9.23
N GLY A 9 4.52 12.61 -8.29
CA GLY A 9 5.50 11.52 -8.24
C GLY A 9 4.86 10.14 -8.03
N GLY A 10 3.85 10.05 -7.16
CA GLY A 10 3.07 8.84 -6.89
C GLY A 10 2.40 8.33 -8.15
N MET A 11 1.75 9.20 -8.92
CA MET A 11 1.25 8.81 -10.23
C MET A 11 2.38 8.32 -11.15
N GLY A 12 3.51 9.03 -11.20
CA GLY A 12 4.67 8.61 -11.99
C GLY A 12 5.06 7.16 -11.71
N ILE A 13 5.10 6.77 -10.42
CA ILE A 13 5.39 5.40 -10.00
C ILE A 13 4.34 4.40 -10.51
N ILE A 14 3.04 4.74 -10.47
CA ILE A 14 1.97 3.86 -10.99
C ILE A 14 2.17 3.63 -12.49
N VAL A 15 2.37 4.70 -13.27
CA VAL A 15 2.53 4.61 -14.75
C VAL A 15 3.81 3.85 -15.11
N LEU A 16 4.92 4.14 -14.44
CA LEU A 16 6.19 3.43 -14.67
C LEU A 16 6.07 1.95 -14.31
N SER A 17 5.43 1.62 -13.18
CA SER A 17 5.18 0.24 -12.78
C SER A 17 4.37 -0.51 -13.83
N LEU A 18 3.35 0.11 -14.42
CA LEU A 18 2.58 -0.46 -15.54
C LEU A 18 3.41 -0.63 -16.81
N ALA A 19 4.25 0.35 -17.15
CA ALA A 19 5.06 0.28 -18.37
C ALA A 19 6.13 -0.82 -18.27
N ILE A 20 6.66 -1.07 -17.07
CA ILE A 20 7.75 -2.02 -16.83
C ILE A 20 7.21 -3.44 -16.51
N LEU A 21 6.02 -3.58 -15.90
CA LEU A 21 5.44 -4.88 -15.52
C LEU A 21 5.43 -5.93 -16.66
N PRO A 22 5.04 -5.58 -17.90
CA PRO A 22 5.05 -6.49 -19.05
C PRO A 22 6.41 -7.12 -19.32
N PHE A 23 7.49 -6.36 -19.11
CA PHE A 23 8.86 -6.78 -19.38
C PHE A 23 9.44 -7.65 -18.26
N LEU A 24 8.94 -7.51 -17.03
CA LEU A 24 9.36 -8.31 -15.87
C LEU A 24 8.68 -9.69 -15.80
N GLY A 25 7.81 -10.04 -16.75
CA GLY A 25 7.24 -11.40 -16.85
C GLY A 25 6.19 -11.76 -15.80
N VAL A 26 5.79 -10.82 -14.93
CA VAL A 26 4.89 -11.07 -13.78
C VAL A 26 3.40 -11.21 -14.17
N GLY A 27 3.05 -11.02 -15.44
CA GLY A 27 1.66 -10.99 -15.93
C GLY A 27 1.22 -12.17 -16.82
N GLY A 28 1.95 -13.28 -16.87
CA GLY A 28 1.57 -14.41 -17.76
C GLY A 28 1.74 -14.12 -19.26
N MET A 29 2.40 -13.01 -19.62
CA MET A 29 2.65 -12.63 -21.02
C MET A 29 3.61 -13.58 -21.75
N GLN A 30 4.26 -14.51 -21.05
CA GLN A 30 5.03 -15.58 -21.69
C GLN A 30 4.15 -16.56 -22.47
N LEU A 31 2.85 -16.66 -22.16
CA LEU A 31 1.89 -17.42 -22.98
C LEU A 31 1.49 -16.67 -24.26
N PHE A 32 1.39 -15.33 -24.20
CA PHE A 32 1.00 -14.49 -25.34
C PHE A 32 2.11 -14.30 -26.40
N LYS A 33 3.38 -14.52 -26.03
CA LYS A 33 4.50 -14.47 -26.99
C LYS A 33 4.54 -15.64 -27.96
N ALA A 34 3.76 -16.70 -27.73
CA ALA A 34 3.69 -17.84 -28.64
C ALA A 34 2.71 -17.64 -29.81
N GLU A 35 1.81 -16.65 -29.77
CA GLU A 35 0.65 -16.60 -30.67
C GLU A 35 0.61 -15.43 -31.68
N THR A 36 1.60 -14.53 -31.71
CA THR A 36 1.60 -13.43 -32.71
C THR A 36 2.91 -13.34 -33.50
N PRO A 37 2.90 -13.72 -34.80
CA PRO A 37 3.98 -13.42 -35.72
C PRO A 37 3.79 -11.98 -36.25
N GLY A 38 4.75 -11.09 -35.99
CA GLY A 38 4.77 -9.76 -36.61
C GLY A 38 5.75 -8.79 -35.92
N PRO A 39 6.35 -7.84 -36.67
CA PRO A 39 7.36 -6.93 -36.17
C PRO A 39 6.75 -5.99 -35.13
N VAL A 40 7.23 -6.09 -33.89
CA VAL A 40 6.73 -5.27 -32.78
C VAL A 40 7.30 -3.87 -32.94
N ALA A 41 6.48 -2.95 -33.43
CA ALA A 41 6.86 -1.54 -33.51
C ALA A 41 7.23 -1.00 -32.12
N ASP A 42 8.42 -0.42 -32.02
CA ASP A 42 9.06 0.11 -30.82
C ASP A 42 8.46 1.47 -30.40
N LYS A 43 7.14 1.48 -30.19
CA LYS A 43 6.42 2.59 -29.58
C LYS A 43 5.70 2.03 -28.37
N LEU A 44 5.80 2.71 -27.23
CA LEU A 44 4.87 2.51 -26.09
C LEU A 44 3.48 2.29 -26.66
N THR A 45 2.99 1.04 -26.59
CA THR A 45 1.80 0.65 -27.35
C THR A 45 0.61 1.52 -26.91
N PRO A 46 -0.32 1.90 -27.81
CA PRO A 46 -1.48 2.75 -27.48
C PRO A 46 -2.24 2.32 -26.22
N ARG A 47 -2.23 1.00 -25.94
CA ARG A 47 -2.82 0.35 -24.77
C ARG A 47 -2.21 0.81 -23.43
N VAL A 48 -0.92 1.12 -23.37
CA VAL A 48 -0.26 1.61 -22.14
C VAL A 48 -0.77 3.00 -21.78
N THR A 49 -0.87 3.90 -22.76
CA THR A 49 -1.38 5.27 -22.55
C THR A 49 -2.84 5.26 -22.13
N GLU A 50 -3.68 4.41 -22.73
CA GLU A 50 -5.08 4.25 -22.32
C GLU A 50 -5.21 3.71 -20.89
N THR A 51 -4.42 2.69 -20.54
CA THR A 51 -4.40 2.14 -19.18
C THR A 51 -3.95 3.17 -18.16
N ALA A 52 -2.92 3.97 -18.49
CA ALA A 52 -2.45 5.05 -17.62
C ALA A 52 -3.51 6.11 -17.37
N LYS A 53 -4.30 6.52 -18.38
CA LYS A 53 -5.42 7.45 -18.22
C LYS A 53 -6.51 6.89 -17.30
N ILE A 54 -6.81 5.60 -17.42
CA ILE A 54 -7.79 4.93 -16.55
C ILE A 54 -7.30 4.96 -15.10
N LEU A 55 -6.05 4.55 -14.85
CA LEU A 55 -5.50 4.55 -13.49
C LEU A 55 -5.36 5.96 -12.92
N TRP A 56 -5.08 6.95 -13.75
CA TRP A 56 -5.09 8.36 -13.35
C TRP A 56 -6.48 8.76 -12.82
N GLY A 57 -7.54 8.37 -13.52
CA GLY A 57 -8.91 8.58 -13.07
C GLY A 57 -9.19 7.95 -11.70
N VAL A 58 -8.72 6.72 -11.47
CA VAL A 58 -8.86 6.04 -10.17
C VAL A 58 -8.08 6.78 -9.08
N TYR A 59 -6.85 7.22 -9.37
CA TYR A 59 -5.99 7.95 -8.43
C TYR A 59 -6.62 9.27 -7.97
N VAL A 60 -7.13 10.06 -8.92
CA VAL A 60 -7.83 11.33 -8.65
C VAL A 60 -9.13 11.07 -7.88
N LEU A 61 -9.91 10.06 -8.27
CA LEU A 61 -11.15 9.70 -7.58
C LEU A 61 -10.90 9.37 -6.11
N LEU A 62 -9.94 8.48 -5.84
CA LEU A 62 -9.60 8.08 -4.47
C LEU A 62 -9.07 9.26 -3.65
N THR A 63 -8.25 10.11 -4.26
CA THR A 63 -7.75 11.33 -3.60
C THR A 63 -8.91 12.25 -3.21
N GLY A 64 -9.86 12.48 -4.11
CA GLY A 64 -11.05 13.31 -3.83
C GLY A 64 -11.93 12.74 -2.72
N ILE A 65 -12.12 11.41 -2.70
CA ILE A 65 -12.89 10.74 -1.64
C ILE A 65 -12.17 10.89 -0.29
N GLU A 66 -10.85 10.66 -0.22
CA GLU A 66 -10.11 10.83 1.03
C GLU A 66 -10.19 12.28 1.52
N THR A 67 -10.02 13.25 0.63
CA THR A 67 -10.09 14.68 1.00
C THR A 67 -11.45 15.01 1.60
N ALA A 68 -12.54 14.56 0.99
CA ALA A 68 -13.88 14.78 1.52
C ALA A 68 -14.07 14.14 2.91
N LEU A 69 -13.60 12.90 3.10
CA LEU A 69 -13.67 12.22 4.39
C LEU A 69 -12.84 12.92 5.46
N LEU A 70 -11.63 13.38 5.15
CA LEU A 70 -10.79 14.14 6.09
C LEU A 70 -11.42 15.48 6.47
N MET A 71 -12.10 16.15 5.53
CA MET A 71 -12.88 17.37 5.82
C MET A 71 -14.04 17.09 6.76
N PHE A 72 -14.77 15.99 6.58
CA PHE A 72 -15.81 15.57 7.55
C PHE A 72 -15.24 15.26 8.93
N GLY A 73 -13.97 14.85 9.00
CA GLY A 73 -13.23 14.69 10.24
C GLY A 73 -12.79 16.00 10.92
N GLY A 74 -13.07 17.16 10.31
CA GLY A 74 -12.74 18.48 10.84
C GLY A 74 -11.45 19.09 10.29
N MET A 75 -10.79 18.48 9.29
CA MET A 75 -9.65 19.10 8.63
C MET A 75 -10.05 20.27 7.74
N SER A 76 -9.21 21.30 7.67
CA SER A 76 -9.35 22.34 6.64
C SER A 76 -9.18 21.72 5.25
N LEU A 77 -9.79 22.31 4.21
CA LEU A 77 -9.65 21.82 2.83
C LEU A 77 -8.18 21.70 2.40
N PHE A 78 -7.36 22.69 2.76
CA PHE A 78 -5.93 22.68 2.43
C PHE A 78 -5.19 21.54 3.12
N ASP A 79 -5.43 21.35 4.43
CA ASP A 79 -4.81 20.26 5.17
C ASP A 79 -5.29 18.90 4.67
N ALA A 80 -6.59 18.74 4.40
CA ALA A 80 -7.18 17.52 3.87
C ALA A 80 -6.56 17.16 2.51
N LEU A 81 -6.45 18.11 1.58
CA LEU A 81 -5.81 17.89 0.28
C LEU A 81 -4.35 17.49 0.43
N CYS A 82 -3.58 18.21 1.26
CA CYS A 82 -2.17 17.91 1.48
C CYS A 82 -1.95 16.51 2.08
N HIS A 83 -2.80 16.09 3.01
CA HIS A 83 -2.74 14.76 3.59
C HIS A 83 -3.19 13.69 2.59
N SER A 84 -4.29 13.87 1.86
CA SER A 84 -4.70 12.91 0.82
C SER A 84 -3.64 12.74 -0.27
N PHE A 85 -2.98 13.83 -0.67
CA PHE A 85 -1.86 13.78 -1.59
C PHE A 85 -0.70 12.94 -1.06
N ALA A 86 -0.36 13.10 0.22
CA ALA A 86 0.69 12.33 0.87
C ALA A 86 0.28 10.87 1.11
N THR A 87 -0.98 10.58 1.46
CA THR A 87 -1.48 9.22 1.66
C THR A 87 -1.48 8.43 0.36
N LEU A 88 -2.12 8.95 -0.69
CA LEU A 88 -2.22 8.23 -1.98
C LEU A 88 -0.87 8.07 -2.66
N ALA A 89 0.06 9.01 -2.48
CA ALA A 89 1.43 8.90 -2.97
C ALA A 89 2.35 8.04 -2.09
N THR A 90 1.85 7.52 -0.96
CA THR A 90 2.66 6.85 0.08
C THR A 90 3.91 7.67 0.44
N GLY A 91 3.71 8.97 0.66
CA GLY A 91 4.78 9.94 0.80
C GLY A 91 4.96 10.53 2.21
N GLY A 92 3.93 10.46 3.06
CA GLY A 92 4.06 10.74 4.50
C GLY A 92 4.23 12.20 4.91
N TYR A 93 4.22 13.16 3.97
CA TYR A 93 4.32 14.57 4.34
C TYR A 93 3.04 15.06 5.02
N SER A 94 3.23 15.84 6.08
CA SER A 94 2.14 16.53 6.77
C SER A 94 2.37 18.03 6.76
N THR A 95 1.26 18.78 6.83
CA THR A 95 1.27 20.23 7.05
C THR A 95 1.51 20.60 8.52
N LYS A 96 1.48 19.63 9.44
CA LYS A 96 1.68 19.81 10.88
C LYS A 96 2.94 19.08 11.32
N ASN A 97 3.66 19.65 12.29
CA ASN A 97 4.89 19.04 12.83
C ASN A 97 4.63 17.68 13.50
N ALA A 98 3.49 17.54 14.18
CA ALA A 98 3.08 16.27 14.81
C ALA A 98 2.37 15.31 13.84
N GLY A 99 2.44 15.56 12.52
CA GLY A 99 1.82 14.71 11.52
C GLY A 99 0.29 14.62 11.64
N ILE A 100 -0.25 13.44 11.33
CA ILE A 100 -1.66 13.09 11.57
C ILE A 100 -2.00 13.11 13.08
N GLY A 101 -1.02 12.88 13.94
CA GLY A 101 -1.19 12.95 15.40
C GLY A 101 -1.66 14.31 15.90
N ALA A 102 -1.42 15.40 15.15
CA ALA A 102 -1.87 16.75 15.52
C ALA A 102 -3.41 16.88 15.64
N TYR A 103 -4.17 16.02 14.96
CA TYR A 103 -5.63 16.10 14.94
C TYR A 103 -6.30 15.33 16.08
N ASN A 104 -5.57 14.45 16.78
CA ASN A 104 -6.07 13.65 17.92
C ASN A 104 -7.45 13.02 17.69
N SER A 105 -7.74 12.59 16.45
CA SER A 105 -9.05 12.11 16.04
C SER A 105 -9.00 10.65 15.62
N VAL A 106 -9.77 9.82 16.32
CA VAL A 106 -9.88 8.38 16.02
C VAL A 106 -10.42 8.15 14.62
N TYR A 107 -11.39 8.98 14.21
CA TYR A 107 -11.98 8.94 12.89
C TYR A 107 -10.94 9.18 11.78
N ILE A 108 -10.15 10.26 11.90
CA ILE A 108 -9.10 10.60 10.93
C ILE A 108 -8.08 9.46 10.81
N ASN A 109 -7.65 8.91 11.95
CA ASN A 109 -6.67 7.82 11.95
C ASN A 109 -7.17 6.59 11.16
N TYR A 110 -8.45 6.21 11.32
CA TYR A 110 -9.02 5.11 10.55
C TYR A 110 -9.19 5.42 9.07
N VAL A 111 -9.62 6.64 8.72
CA VAL A 111 -9.70 7.08 7.31
C VAL A 111 -8.33 6.95 6.66
N VAL A 112 -7.29 7.52 7.27
CA VAL A 112 -5.92 7.47 6.73
C VAL A 112 -5.43 6.02 6.64
N VAL A 113 -5.68 5.17 7.64
CA VAL A 113 -5.32 3.74 7.59
C VAL A 113 -5.96 3.03 6.40
N ILE A 114 -7.24 3.24 6.17
CA ILE A 114 -7.96 2.63 5.05
C ILE A 114 -7.36 3.11 3.73
N PHE A 115 -7.07 4.40 3.60
CA PHE A 115 -6.50 4.96 2.38
C PHE A 115 -5.03 4.58 2.17
N MET A 116 -4.24 4.37 3.23
CA MET A 116 -2.91 3.77 3.11
C MET A 116 -2.97 2.34 2.61
N LEU A 117 -3.91 1.52 3.12
CA LEU A 117 -4.13 0.15 2.60
C LEU A 117 -4.56 0.15 1.13
N ILE A 118 -5.44 1.08 0.75
CA ILE A 118 -5.85 1.28 -0.64
C ILE A 118 -4.64 1.70 -1.48
N ALA A 119 -3.89 2.74 -1.08
CA ALA A 119 -2.71 3.22 -1.81
C ALA A 119 -1.62 2.15 -1.95
N GLY A 120 -1.43 1.31 -0.92
CA GLY A 120 -0.51 0.18 -0.91
C GLY A 120 -0.97 -1.02 -1.75
N THR A 121 -2.26 -1.07 -2.12
CA THR A 121 -2.85 -2.11 -2.97
C THR A 121 -2.74 -1.74 -4.45
N SER A 122 -2.76 -2.75 -5.33
CA SER A 122 -2.66 -2.54 -6.78
C SER A 122 -3.81 -1.70 -7.35
N PHE A 123 -3.50 -0.61 -8.06
CA PHE A 123 -4.49 0.26 -8.70
C PHE A 123 -5.30 -0.44 -9.79
N ALA A 124 -4.73 -1.47 -10.42
CA ALA A 124 -5.47 -2.32 -11.36
C ALA A 124 -6.61 -3.09 -10.66
N LEU A 125 -6.43 -3.46 -9.39
CA LEU A 125 -7.44 -4.17 -8.60
C LEU A 125 -8.58 -3.22 -8.20
N HIS A 126 -8.23 -1.98 -7.81
CA HIS A 126 -9.21 -0.90 -7.58
C HIS A 126 -10.05 -0.62 -8.83
N TYR A 127 -9.41 -0.52 -9.99
CA TYR A 127 -10.13 -0.34 -11.26
C TYR A 127 -11.12 -1.48 -11.54
N ARG A 128 -10.71 -2.74 -11.36
CA ARG A 128 -11.60 -3.90 -11.54
C ARG A 128 -12.80 -3.87 -10.60
N ALA A 129 -12.58 -3.48 -9.36
CA ALA A 129 -13.64 -3.37 -8.37
C ALA A 129 -14.64 -2.25 -8.73
N LEU A 130 -14.16 -1.10 -9.21
CA LEU A 130 -15.01 -0.02 -9.71
C LEU A 130 -15.83 -0.41 -10.94
N ARG A 131 -15.39 -1.43 -11.71
CA ARG A 131 -16.15 -2.04 -12.81
C ARG A 131 -17.12 -3.15 -12.36
N GLY A 132 -17.22 -3.42 -11.06
CA GLY A 132 -18.15 -4.39 -10.47
C GLY A 132 -17.53 -5.75 -10.08
N ASP A 133 -16.26 -6.02 -10.39
CA ASP A 133 -15.60 -7.29 -10.00
C ASP A 133 -14.89 -7.17 -8.64
N ILE A 134 -15.66 -6.93 -7.57
CA ILE A 134 -15.12 -6.84 -6.19
C ILE A 134 -14.48 -8.18 -5.76
N ARG A 135 -14.97 -9.31 -6.29
CA ARG A 135 -14.41 -10.64 -6.03
C ARG A 135 -12.96 -10.78 -6.49
N ALA A 136 -12.48 -9.87 -7.35
CA ALA A 136 -11.08 -9.83 -7.75
C ALA A 136 -10.11 -9.71 -6.57
N TYR A 137 -10.46 -8.98 -5.50
CA TYR A 137 -9.62 -8.88 -4.30
C TYR A 137 -9.40 -10.24 -3.64
N PHE A 138 -10.49 -10.94 -3.35
CA PHE A 138 -10.44 -12.22 -2.64
C PHE A 138 -9.83 -13.35 -3.48
N ARG A 139 -9.87 -13.24 -4.82
CA ARG A 139 -9.18 -14.19 -5.71
C ARG A 139 -7.69 -13.90 -5.83
N ASN A 140 -7.26 -12.67 -5.56
CA ASN A 140 -5.87 -12.26 -5.68
C ASN A 140 -5.05 -12.73 -4.45
N LYS A 141 -4.15 -13.69 -4.66
CA LYS A 141 -3.29 -14.24 -3.59
C LYS A 141 -2.28 -13.24 -3.03
N GLU A 142 -1.80 -12.29 -3.84
CA GLU A 142 -0.91 -11.22 -3.39
C GLU A 142 -1.65 -10.28 -2.42
N PHE A 143 -2.90 -9.92 -2.74
CA PHE A 143 -3.73 -9.08 -1.85
C PHE A 143 -4.02 -9.78 -0.51
N LEU A 144 -4.41 -11.06 -0.54
CA LEU A 144 -4.63 -11.82 0.68
C LEU A 144 -3.35 -11.97 1.50
N PHE A 145 -2.21 -12.18 0.85
CA PHE A 145 -0.91 -12.26 1.53
C PHE A 145 -0.51 -10.90 2.15
N PHE A 146 -0.71 -9.80 1.44
CA PHE A 146 -0.53 -8.44 1.96
C PHE A 146 -1.37 -8.21 3.22
N LEU A 147 -2.67 -8.52 3.19
CA LEU A 147 -3.55 -8.38 4.35
C LEU A 147 -3.14 -9.31 5.51
N SER A 148 -2.65 -10.50 5.22
CA SER A 148 -2.15 -11.43 6.24
C SER A 148 -0.92 -10.89 6.97
N ILE A 149 0.00 -10.21 6.27
CA ILE A 149 1.16 -9.55 6.87
C ILE A 149 0.71 -8.41 7.79
N VAL A 150 -0.22 -7.57 7.34
CA VAL A 150 -0.82 -6.50 8.16
C VAL A 150 -1.43 -7.09 9.43
N GLY A 151 -2.27 -8.12 9.29
CA GLY A 151 -2.96 -8.76 10.41
C GLY A 151 -1.99 -9.38 11.40
N MET A 152 -1.00 -10.14 10.93
CA MET A 152 0.00 -10.78 11.78
C MET A 152 0.84 -9.76 12.54
N ALA A 153 1.35 -8.72 11.86
CA ALA A 153 2.12 -7.68 12.52
C ALA A 153 1.28 -6.87 13.52
N ALA A 154 0.03 -6.55 13.17
CA ALA A 154 -0.89 -5.85 14.06
C ALA A 154 -1.23 -6.67 15.30
N LEU A 155 -1.32 -8.00 15.20
CA LEU A 155 -1.53 -8.87 16.35
C LEU A 155 -0.30 -8.92 17.26
N ILE A 156 0.90 -9.10 16.69
CA ILE A 156 2.16 -9.18 17.46
C ILE A 156 2.38 -7.88 18.25
N ILE A 157 2.30 -6.74 17.57
CA ILE A 157 2.55 -5.42 18.18
C ILE A 157 1.36 -4.99 19.04
N GLY A 158 0.14 -5.36 18.66
CA GLY A 158 -1.09 -5.01 19.39
C GLY A 158 -1.15 -5.68 20.74
N ALA A 159 -0.70 -6.94 20.83
CA ALA A 159 -0.57 -7.64 22.10
C ALA A 159 0.44 -6.93 23.03
N ASP A 160 1.63 -6.62 22.52
CA ASP A 160 2.67 -5.91 23.28
C ASP A 160 2.18 -4.54 23.82
N THR A 161 1.66 -3.70 22.93
CA THR A 161 1.21 -2.35 23.28
C THR A 161 -0.01 -2.35 24.21
N PHE A 162 -0.87 -3.36 24.14
CA PHE A 162 -1.99 -3.51 25.06
C PHE A 162 -1.51 -3.81 26.49
N PHE A 163 -0.60 -4.77 26.66
CA PHE A 163 -0.13 -5.17 27.99
C PHE A 163 0.80 -4.13 28.63
N ASN A 164 1.62 -3.44 27.83
CA ASN A 164 2.69 -2.59 28.35
C ASN A 164 2.37 -1.08 28.35
N HIS A 165 1.45 -0.59 27.50
CA HIS A 165 1.24 0.85 27.32
C HIS A 165 -0.20 1.32 27.53
N TYR A 166 -1.12 0.91 26.67
CA TYR A 166 -2.42 1.60 26.56
C TYR A 166 -3.53 1.01 27.42
N ARG A 167 -3.45 -0.27 27.82
CA ARG A 167 -4.45 -1.02 28.61
C ARG A 167 -5.91 -0.91 28.13
N SER A 168 -6.13 -0.41 26.92
CA SER A 168 -7.40 -0.22 26.24
C SER A 168 -7.30 -0.88 24.88
N VAL A 169 -8.11 -1.92 24.65
CA VAL A 169 -8.07 -2.70 23.39
C VAL A 169 -8.33 -1.81 22.17
N PRO A 170 -9.37 -0.94 22.14
CA PRO A 170 -9.62 -0.10 20.96
C PRO A 170 -8.44 0.83 20.64
N THR A 171 -7.83 1.42 21.68
CA THR A 171 -6.71 2.36 21.53
C THR A 171 -5.45 1.63 21.04
N ALA A 172 -5.12 0.49 21.65
CA ALA A 172 -3.98 -0.33 21.23
C ALA A 172 -4.12 -0.77 19.77
N VAL A 173 -5.29 -1.31 19.38
CA VAL A 173 -5.56 -1.73 18.00
C VAL A 173 -5.43 -0.57 17.03
N GLN A 174 -6.01 0.59 17.34
CA GLN A 174 -5.96 1.75 16.47
C GLN A 174 -4.52 2.24 16.25
N ILE A 175 -3.75 2.43 17.32
CA ILE A 175 -2.38 2.94 17.26
C ILE A 175 -1.46 1.95 16.56
N THR A 176 -1.55 0.67 16.91
CA THR A 176 -0.77 -0.38 16.27
C THR A 176 -1.09 -0.50 14.79
N LEU A 177 -2.37 -0.56 14.43
CA LEU A 177 -2.78 -0.70 13.04
C LEU A 177 -2.30 0.49 12.21
N PHE A 178 -2.36 1.70 12.76
CA PHE A 178 -1.83 2.90 12.11
C PHE A 178 -0.35 2.75 11.77
N GLN A 179 0.47 2.38 12.76
CA GLN A 179 1.92 2.28 12.57
C GLN A 179 2.30 1.13 11.63
N VAL A 180 1.68 -0.04 11.80
CA VAL A 180 1.92 -1.21 10.94
C VAL A 180 1.61 -0.90 9.48
N VAL A 181 0.43 -0.33 9.21
CA VAL A 181 0.02 0.01 7.85
C VAL A 181 0.88 1.12 7.27
N SER A 182 1.18 2.15 8.05
CA SER A 182 2.02 3.26 7.60
C SER A 182 3.41 2.81 7.17
N ILE A 183 4.06 1.96 7.97
CA ILE A 183 5.40 1.45 7.70
C ILE A 183 5.38 0.44 6.54
N LEU A 184 4.48 -0.54 6.56
CA LEU A 184 4.38 -1.56 5.50
C LEU A 184 4.06 -0.96 4.13
N THR A 185 3.18 0.04 4.09
CA THR A 185 2.83 0.72 2.83
C THR A 185 3.85 1.76 2.43
N THR A 186 4.93 1.92 3.22
CA THR A 186 5.98 2.93 3.05
C THR A 186 5.48 4.37 3.07
N THR A 187 4.27 4.60 3.62
CA THR A 187 3.69 5.94 3.72
C THR A 187 4.47 6.78 4.71
N GLY A 188 4.83 6.23 5.88
CA GLY A 188 5.70 6.92 6.83
C GLY A 188 5.03 8.00 7.68
N PHE A 189 3.70 8.01 7.80
CA PHE A 189 3.03 8.77 8.85
C PHE A 189 3.30 8.15 10.23
N GLY A 190 3.47 9.01 11.25
CA GLY A 190 3.56 8.60 12.65
C GLY A 190 2.46 9.21 13.49
N THR A 191 1.92 8.44 14.43
CA THR A 191 0.94 8.89 15.46
C THR A 191 1.35 8.53 16.88
N ALA A 192 2.41 7.74 17.04
CA ALA A 192 2.94 7.30 18.33
C ALA A 192 4.46 7.16 18.23
N ASP A 193 5.11 7.32 19.38
CA ASP A 193 6.53 7.06 19.55
C ASP A 193 6.76 5.57 19.80
N TYR A 194 7.07 4.83 18.74
CA TYR A 194 7.30 3.38 18.80
C TYR A 194 8.68 3.02 19.38
N GLU A 195 9.57 3.99 19.64
CA GLU A 195 10.85 3.75 20.32
C GLU A 195 10.66 3.33 21.78
N GLN A 196 9.47 3.58 22.35
CA GLN A 196 9.09 3.17 23.69
C GLN A 196 8.46 1.77 23.73
N TRP A 197 8.19 1.16 22.58
CA TRP A 197 7.59 -0.19 22.52
C TRP A 197 8.64 -1.27 22.76
N ALA A 198 8.20 -2.49 23.07
CA ALA A 198 9.14 -3.58 23.33
C ALA A 198 10.03 -3.85 22.11
N PHE A 199 11.21 -4.39 22.36
CA PHE A 199 12.17 -4.72 21.31
C PHE A 199 11.59 -5.63 20.22
N SER A 200 10.70 -6.56 20.58
CA SER A 200 9.99 -7.42 19.63
C SER A 200 9.12 -6.61 18.64
N SER A 201 8.42 -5.59 19.14
CA SER A 201 7.59 -4.68 18.33
C SER A 201 8.44 -3.82 17.40
N GLN A 202 9.54 -3.25 17.93
CA GLN A 202 10.48 -2.47 17.12
C GLN A 202 11.13 -3.31 16.02
N PHE A 203 11.57 -4.53 16.35
CA PHE A 203 12.14 -5.46 15.37
C PHE A 203 11.13 -5.86 14.29
N THR A 204 9.87 -6.09 14.68
CA THR A 204 8.79 -6.38 13.72
C THR A 204 8.58 -5.19 12.77
N LEU A 205 8.47 -3.97 13.30
CA LEU A 205 8.35 -2.75 12.48
C LEU A 205 9.54 -2.57 11.55
N PHE A 206 10.76 -2.79 12.04
CA PHE A 206 11.98 -2.73 11.24
C PHE A 206 11.95 -3.73 10.07
N MET A 207 11.51 -4.97 10.31
CA MET A 207 11.33 -5.96 9.24
C MET A 207 10.27 -5.52 8.22
N LEU A 208 9.18 -4.89 8.67
CA LEU A 208 8.16 -4.34 7.75
C LEU A 208 8.70 -3.22 6.85
N MET A 209 9.73 -2.47 7.26
CA MET A 209 10.32 -1.42 6.41
C MET A 209 10.94 -1.96 5.11
N PHE A 210 11.37 -3.22 5.10
CA PHE A 210 11.86 -3.87 3.89
C PHE A 210 10.72 -4.32 2.97
N PHE A 211 9.54 -4.54 3.54
CA PHE A 211 8.34 -4.88 2.81
C PHE A 211 7.71 -3.62 2.23
N GLY A 212 7.24 -3.74 1.00
CA GLY A 212 6.60 -2.66 0.26
C GLY A 212 5.12 -2.89 0.05
N GLY A 213 4.50 -1.98 -0.69
CA GLY A 213 3.17 -2.21 -1.25
C GLY A 213 3.13 -3.33 -2.30
N MET A 214 1.94 -3.64 -2.78
CA MET A 214 1.72 -4.58 -3.88
C MET A 214 2.33 -4.09 -5.20
N ALA A 215 2.47 -4.99 -6.17
CA ALA A 215 2.81 -4.61 -7.53
C ALA A 215 1.72 -3.70 -8.16
N GLY A 216 2.15 -2.60 -8.78
CA GLY A 216 1.23 -1.60 -9.35
C GLY A 216 0.53 -0.71 -8.31
N SER A 217 1.10 -0.61 -7.11
CA SER A 217 0.74 0.38 -6.08
C SER A 217 1.78 1.52 -6.01
N THR A 218 1.50 2.58 -5.26
CA THR A 218 2.42 3.72 -5.06
C THR A 218 3.54 3.45 -4.07
N GLY A 219 3.40 2.43 -3.23
CA GLY A 219 4.38 2.09 -2.20
C GLY A 219 5.77 1.75 -2.74
N GLY A 220 6.82 2.07 -1.99
CA GLY A 220 8.20 1.68 -2.28
C GLY A 220 8.54 0.25 -1.81
N GLY A 221 9.82 0.01 -1.53
CA GLY A 221 10.32 -1.21 -0.88
C GLY A 221 10.33 -2.47 -1.74
N MET A 222 10.61 -3.62 -1.10
CA MET A 222 10.48 -4.92 -1.76
C MET A 222 9.00 -5.27 -1.87
N LYS A 223 8.49 -5.25 -3.11
CA LYS A 223 7.08 -5.54 -3.39
C LYS A 223 6.62 -6.88 -2.80
N ILE A 224 5.39 -6.90 -2.28
CA ILE A 224 4.78 -8.09 -1.66
C ILE A 224 4.87 -9.33 -2.55
N ILE A 225 4.69 -9.18 -3.86
CA ILE A 225 4.82 -10.30 -4.80
C ILE A 225 6.18 -11.01 -4.73
N ARG A 226 7.28 -10.26 -4.53
CA ARG A 226 8.63 -10.85 -4.45
C ARG A 226 8.78 -11.69 -3.18
N ILE A 227 8.29 -11.17 -2.07
CA ILE A 227 8.30 -11.88 -0.78
C ILE A 227 7.42 -13.13 -0.88
N PHE A 228 6.23 -13.01 -1.48
CA PHE A 228 5.34 -14.14 -1.70
C PHE A 228 5.98 -15.25 -2.53
N VAL A 229 6.66 -14.90 -3.62
CA VAL A 229 7.38 -15.87 -4.47
C VAL A 229 8.55 -16.50 -3.74
N LEU A 230 9.34 -15.72 -3.00
CA LEU A 230 10.46 -16.23 -2.19
C LEU A 230 9.97 -17.23 -1.14
N VAL A 231 8.90 -16.92 -0.42
CA VAL A 231 8.30 -17.83 0.56
C VAL A 231 7.87 -19.13 -0.11
N LYS A 232 7.16 -19.06 -1.25
CA LYS A 232 6.77 -20.26 -2.00
C LYS A 232 7.96 -21.07 -2.52
N PHE A 233 9.01 -20.40 -2.97
CA PHE A 233 10.23 -21.04 -3.43
C PHE A 233 10.90 -21.83 -2.29
N VAL A 234 11.05 -21.21 -1.12
CA VAL A 234 11.60 -21.87 0.08
C VAL A 234 10.77 -23.08 0.48
N PHE A 235 9.44 -22.96 0.51
CA PHE A 235 8.57 -24.10 0.81
C PHE A 235 8.68 -25.23 -0.22
N SER A 236 8.78 -24.88 -1.51
CA SER A 236 8.96 -25.86 -2.59
C SER A 236 10.27 -26.61 -2.44
N GLU A 237 11.36 -25.91 -2.13
CA GLU A 237 12.68 -26.51 -1.97
C GLU A 237 12.75 -27.43 -0.74
N ILE A 238 12.18 -27.00 0.40
CA ILE A 238 12.06 -27.84 1.60
C ILE A 238 11.26 -29.12 1.28
N THR A 239 10.15 -28.99 0.56
CA THR A 239 9.30 -30.13 0.19
C THR A 239 10.05 -31.12 -0.70
N ARG A 240 10.85 -30.61 -1.65
CA ARG A 240 11.68 -31.42 -2.54
C ARG A 240 12.81 -32.13 -1.79
N LEU A 241 13.43 -31.48 -0.80
CA LEU A 241 14.44 -32.11 0.05
C LEU A 241 13.85 -33.22 0.93
N LEU A 242 12.58 -33.09 1.33
CA LEU A 242 11.87 -34.10 2.12
C LEU A 242 11.28 -35.23 1.27
N HIS A 243 10.94 -34.97 0.01
CA HIS A 243 10.42 -35.95 -0.96
C HIS A 243 11.18 -35.81 -2.30
N PRO A 244 12.34 -36.49 -2.45
CA PRO A 244 13.20 -36.41 -3.64
C PRO A 244 12.52 -36.83 -4.95
#